data_AF-H0EJL0-F1
#
_entry.id   AF-H0EJL0-F1
#
_cell.length_a   1.000
_cell.length_b   1.000
_cell.length_c   1.000
_cell.angle_alpha   90.00
_cell.angle_beta   90.00
_cell.angle_gamma   90.00
#
_symmetry.space_group_name_H-M   'P 1'
#
loop_
_entity.id
_entity.type
_entity.pdbx_description
1 polymer ?
#
loop_
_entity_poly.entity_id
_entity_poly.type
_entity_poly.pdbx_seq_one_letter_code
_entity_poly.pdbx_strand_id
1 'polypeptide(L)'
;MRNIKLSNSVTAINQFWNWGWTFMGIEIENYSSPKTAGNLVLENIRLHQVDVAVQGESGTLLNGTPGYKKVQAWAQGHQYTLDTAPRNLQQPSEPFYRPESLTRRGRFYTRSKPQYERIPLDRFVSVRDAGAKGDGETDDTLALARVIQSAAENDQIVYIDAGTYKVTSTIYIPPNSKIVGETYPVILGYGAYFSQPTSPKAVLRVGNPGEAGIVELSDLILSTQGATSGAILIEWNLATPGHTPSGIWDVHTRIGGFKGSQLSYADCPASPNTISINLICIAAFASVYLSPSASGLYLENVWLWVADHDIDDPELRQTTIYGGRGFYSESRDGNIFLVGTASEHHAMYQYHFFSNCSTDCSKNPSSPKCQTRIFSLEARIQNVNVYNLNTIGVKEMINIDGEAIAEGKGNENVFPNSVAIFRSDGDKGYDRGL
;
A
#
# COMPACT_ATOMS: atom_id res chain seq x y z
N MET A 1 11.70 -5.47 1.37
CA MET A 1 12.43 -6.14 0.27
C MET A 1 11.97 -7.57 0.11
N ARG A 2 12.04 -8.15 -1.09
CA ARG A 2 11.60 -9.54 -1.31
C ARG A 2 12.39 -10.28 -2.39
N ASN A 3 12.37 -11.62 -2.32
CA ASN A 3 12.98 -12.52 -3.31
C ASN A 3 14.48 -12.27 -3.53
N ILE A 4 15.23 -12.12 -2.43
CA ILE A 4 16.67 -11.90 -2.46
C ILE A 4 17.39 -13.24 -2.25
N LYS A 5 18.35 -13.56 -3.12
CA LYS A 5 19.29 -14.68 -2.96
C LYS A 5 20.70 -14.11 -2.76
N LEU A 6 21.32 -14.42 -1.62
CA LEU A 6 22.70 -14.07 -1.30
C LEU A 6 23.53 -15.36 -1.27
N SER A 7 24.78 -15.30 -1.71
CA SER A 7 25.65 -16.48 -1.78
C SER A 7 27.10 -16.05 -1.55
N ASN A 8 27.85 -16.84 -0.76
CA ASN A 8 29.25 -16.60 -0.42
C ASN A 8 29.53 -15.22 0.23
N SER A 9 28.59 -14.69 1.01
CA SER A 9 28.73 -13.41 1.72
C SER A 9 29.38 -13.61 3.09
N VAL A 10 30.27 -12.71 3.51
CA VAL A 10 30.80 -12.66 4.90
C VAL A 10 29.74 -12.16 5.88
N THR A 11 28.89 -11.23 5.44
CA THR A 11 27.68 -10.80 6.13
C THR A 11 26.59 -10.57 5.08
N ALA A 12 25.46 -11.26 5.22
CA ALA A 12 24.39 -11.25 4.22
C ALA A 12 23.55 -9.96 4.24
N ILE A 13 23.10 -9.50 5.41
CA ILE A 13 22.59 -8.13 5.63
C ILE A 13 23.28 -7.56 6.85
N ASN A 14 23.88 -6.39 6.68
CA ASN A 14 24.32 -5.58 7.78
C ASN A 14 23.31 -4.43 7.97
N GLN A 15 22.37 -4.62 8.89
CA GLN A 15 21.35 -3.61 9.20
C GLN A 15 21.89 -2.61 10.21
N PHE A 16 22.59 -1.58 9.74
CA PHE A 16 23.18 -0.57 10.63
C PHE A 16 22.14 0.23 11.43
N TRP A 17 20.98 0.57 10.83
CA TRP A 17 19.84 1.20 11.51
C TRP A 17 18.55 1.05 10.67
N ASN A 18 17.35 1.10 11.28
CA ASN A 18 16.06 1.38 10.64
C ASN A 18 15.00 1.75 11.70
N TRP A 19 13.81 2.16 11.23
CA TRP A 19 12.60 2.23 12.07
C TRP A 19 11.73 0.96 11.95
N GLY A 20 11.73 0.31 10.79
CA GLY A 20 11.11 -0.99 10.56
C GLY A 20 11.36 -1.43 9.11
N TRP A 21 11.55 -2.73 8.89
CA TRP A 21 11.67 -3.28 7.54
C TRP A 21 10.99 -4.65 7.45
N THR A 22 10.28 -4.89 6.35
CA THR A 22 9.70 -6.20 6.05
C THR A 22 10.51 -6.89 4.96
N PHE A 23 10.98 -8.08 5.29
CA PHE A 23 11.75 -8.97 4.43
C PHE A 23 10.88 -10.19 4.10
N MET A 24 10.59 -10.43 2.81
CA MET A 24 9.73 -11.54 2.39
C MET A 24 10.46 -12.47 1.41
N GLY A 25 10.62 -13.74 1.77
CA GLY A 25 11.34 -14.73 0.94
C GLY A 25 12.85 -14.48 0.92
N ILE A 26 13.46 -14.55 2.10
CA ILE A 26 14.83 -14.13 2.39
C ILE A 26 15.53 -15.18 3.30
N GLU A 27 16.85 -15.30 3.20
CA GLU A 27 17.72 -16.23 3.97
C GLU A 27 18.98 -15.49 4.46
N ILE A 28 19.01 -14.98 5.71
CA ILE A 28 19.94 -13.91 6.17
C ILE A 28 20.19 -13.90 7.71
N GLU A 29 21.38 -13.41 8.15
CA GLU A 29 21.93 -13.25 9.54
C GLU A 29 22.09 -11.77 10.04
N ASN A 30 22.13 -11.57 11.39
CA ASN A 30 22.57 -10.42 12.26
C ASN A 30 21.72 -9.12 12.33
N TYR A 31 21.74 -8.18 13.34
CA TYR A 31 22.07 -7.99 14.79
C TYR A 31 21.44 -6.60 15.20
N SER A 32 21.07 -6.27 16.46
CA SER A 32 20.90 -4.85 16.93
C SER A 32 20.72 -4.65 18.47
N SER A 33 20.93 -3.41 18.97
CA SER A 33 20.68 -2.83 20.33
C SER A 33 20.11 -1.40 20.15
N PRO A 34 19.29 -0.75 21.04
CA PRO A 34 18.87 -0.95 22.47
C PRO A 34 17.69 -1.91 22.80
N LYS A 35 17.16 -1.90 24.06
CA LYS A 35 16.29 -2.94 24.72
C LYS A 35 14.98 -3.35 24.02
N THR A 36 14.40 -2.52 23.16
CA THR A 36 13.27 -2.84 22.23
C THR A 36 13.70 -2.71 20.77
N ALA A 37 14.94 -2.25 20.54
CA ALA A 37 15.55 -2.33 19.23
C ALA A 37 15.84 -3.78 18.91
N GLY A 38 15.67 -4.13 17.64
CA GLY A 38 15.75 -5.52 17.22
C GLY A 38 14.47 -6.29 17.49
N ASN A 39 13.31 -5.64 17.41
CA ASN A 39 12.08 -6.36 17.10
C ASN A 39 12.34 -7.20 15.84
N LEU A 40 12.34 -8.51 16.01
CA LEU A 40 12.63 -9.46 14.96
C LEU A 40 11.53 -10.50 14.96
N VAL A 41 10.84 -10.62 13.83
CA VAL A 41 9.91 -11.72 13.60
C VAL A 41 10.38 -12.49 12.37
N LEU A 42 10.65 -13.77 12.57
CA LEU A 42 11.02 -14.72 11.53
C LEU A 42 9.85 -15.66 11.33
N GLU A 43 9.38 -15.83 10.09
CA GLU A 43 8.32 -16.78 9.79
C GLU A 43 8.61 -17.51 8.48
N ASN A 44 8.46 -18.84 8.48
CA ASN A 44 8.68 -19.70 7.31
C ASN A 44 10.08 -19.56 6.70
N ILE A 45 11.09 -19.42 7.55
CA ILE A 45 12.50 -19.32 7.14
C ILE A 45 13.06 -20.71 6.94
N ARG A 46 13.79 -20.90 5.83
CA ARG A 46 14.55 -22.12 5.57
C ARG A 46 16.00 -21.81 5.85
N LEU A 47 16.65 -22.71 6.57
CA LEU A 47 18.07 -22.67 6.88
C LEU A 47 18.71 -23.88 6.24
N HIS A 48 19.82 -23.68 5.52
CA HIS A 48 20.66 -24.75 5.05
C HIS A 48 22.13 -24.47 5.37
N GLN A 49 22.77 -25.34 6.16
CA GLN A 49 24.17 -25.17 6.59
C GLN A 49 24.43 -23.81 7.27
N VAL A 50 23.62 -23.50 8.27
CA VAL A 50 23.70 -22.26 9.05
C VAL A 50 24.04 -22.65 10.49
N ASP A 51 25.13 -22.18 11.08
CA ASP A 51 25.50 -22.59 12.44
C ASP A 51 24.62 -21.91 13.51
N VAL A 52 24.39 -20.61 13.36
CA VAL A 52 23.57 -19.80 14.27
C VAL A 52 22.51 -19.05 13.47
N ALA A 53 21.23 -19.30 13.75
CA ALA A 53 20.15 -18.61 13.04
C ALA A 53 19.83 -17.23 13.62
N VAL A 54 19.94 -17.07 14.94
CA VAL A 54 19.87 -15.76 15.63
C VAL A 54 20.92 -15.74 16.74
N GLN A 55 21.84 -14.79 16.66
CA GLN A 55 22.86 -14.54 17.68
C GLN A 55 22.44 -13.36 18.55
N GLY A 56 22.51 -13.52 19.88
CA GLY A 56 22.34 -12.44 20.85
C GLY A 56 23.66 -12.08 21.53
N GLU A 57 23.63 -11.02 22.34
CA GLU A 57 24.80 -10.48 23.06
C GLU A 57 25.43 -11.52 24.02
N SER A 58 24.61 -12.29 24.72
CA SER A 58 25.04 -13.30 25.68
C SER A 58 25.15 -14.72 25.11
N GLY A 59 24.95 -14.90 23.80
CA GLY A 59 24.98 -16.21 23.15
C GLY A 59 23.90 -16.42 22.10
N THR A 60 23.84 -17.63 21.55
CA THR A 60 22.88 -18.01 20.52
C THR A 60 21.44 -18.00 21.04
N LEU A 61 20.56 -17.26 20.37
CA LEU A 61 19.12 -17.15 20.68
C LEU A 61 18.26 -18.11 19.85
N LEU A 62 18.71 -18.44 18.64
CA LEU A 62 18.12 -19.48 17.80
C LEU A 62 19.22 -20.28 17.13
N ASN A 63 19.31 -21.57 17.47
CA ASN A 63 20.26 -22.48 16.85
C ASN A 63 19.97 -22.65 15.36
N GLY A 64 21.03 -22.74 14.56
CA GLY A 64 20.94 -23.09 13.15
C GLY A 64 20.77 -24.61 12.93
N THR A 65 21.39 -25.11 11.86
CA THR A 65 21.46 -26.51 11.45
C THR A 65 22.67 -26.76 10.52
N PRO A 66 23.40 -27.88 10.67
CA PRO A 66 24.39 -28.31 9.67
C PRO A 66 23.74 -28.88 8.40
N GLY A 67 22.43 -29.13 8.42
CA GLY A 67 21.64 -29.71 7.33
C GLY A 67 20.55 -28.75 6.88
N TYR A 68 19.32 -29.23 6.69
CA TYR A 68 18.15 -28.39 6.42
C TYR A 68 17.30 -28.24 7.68
N LYS A 69 16.79 -27.04 7.95
CA LYS A 69 15.87 -26.75 9.05
C LYS A 69 14.88 -25.69 8.60
N LYS A 70 13.61 -25.89 8.94
CA LYS A 70 12.58 -24.88 8.75
C LYS A 70 12.24 -24.24 10.09
N VAL A 71 12.42 -22.94 10.20
CA VAL A 71 11.90 -22.14 11.32
C VAL A 71 10.47 -21.76 10.96
N GLN A 72 9.49 -22.34 11.68
CA GLN A 72 8.07 -22.07 11.42
C GLN A 72 7.73 -20.63 11.79
N ALA A 73 7.96 -20.25 13.05
CA ALA A 73 8.00 -18.86 13.48
C ALA A 73 8.92 -18.68 14.71
N TRP A 74 9.52 -17.51 14.85
CA TRP A 74 10.30 -17.07 16.00
C TRP A 74 10.16 -15.55 16.15
N ALA A 75 10.08 -15.05 17.37
CA ALA A 75 9.93 -13.62 17.59
C ALA A 75 10.69 -13.11 18.82
N GLN A 76 11.15 -11.86 18.70
CA GLN A 76 11.67 -11.04 19.78
C GLN A 76 10.97 -9.68 19.81
N GLY A 77 10.59 -9.23 21.01
CA GLY A 77 9.93 -7.94 21.26
C GLY A 77 8.61 -8.07 22.04
N HIS A 78 7.81 -7.00 22.08
CA HIS A 78 6.51 -7.02 22.76
C HIS A 78 5.43 -7.72 21.94
N GLN A 79 4.71 -8.62 22.61
CA GLN A 79 3.49 -9.23 22.11
C GLN A 79 2.27 -8.69 22.84
N TYR A 80 1.24 -8.38 22.08
CA TYR A 80 -0.09 -8.03 22.55
C TYR A 80 -1.14 -9.02 22.02
N THR A 81 -2.12 -9.34 22.87
CA THR A 81 -3.35 -10.04 22.50
C THR A 81 -4.53 -9.31 23.14
N LEU A 82 -5.78 -9.65 22.77
CA LEU A 82 -6.96 -9.01 23.35
C LEU A 82 -7.10 -9.23 24.87
N ASP A 83 -6.70 -10.40 25.35
CA ASP A 83 -7.08 -10.87 26.69
C ASP A 83 -5.93 -10.86 27.71
N THR A 84 -4.74 -10.42 27.31
CA THR A 84 -3.55 -10.57 28.15
C THR A 84 -2.72 -9.29 28.22
N ALA A 85 -2.19 -9.02 29.41
CA ALA A 85 -1.17 -7.99 29.61
C ALA A 85 0.01 -8.21 28.65
N PRO A 86 0.69 -7.13 28.21
CA PRO A 86 1.81 -7.23 27.28
C PRO A 86 2.88 -8.18 27.80
N ARG A 87 3.44 -8.99 26.90
CA ARG A 87 4.50 -9.95 27.23
C ARG A 87 5.72 -9.71 26.37
N ASN A 88 6.89 -9.88 26.99
CA ASN A 88 8.16 -9.95 26.28
C ASN A 88 8.31 -11.33 25.61
N LEU A 89 8.69 -11.34 24.34
CA LEU A 89 9.10 -12.53 23.61
C LEU A 89 10.59 -12.50 23.29
N GLN A 90 11.22 -13.66 23.35
CA GLN A 90 12.50 -13.98 22.72
C GLN A 90 12.58 -15.51 22.54
N GLN A 91 11.67 -16.05 21.72
CA GLN A 91 11.43 -17.49 21.66
C GLN A 91 10.75 -17.92 20.35
N PRO A 92 10.71 -19.23 20.03
CA PRO A 92 9.78 -19.76 19.03
C PRO A 92 8.35 -19.28 19.31
N SER A 93 7.62 -18.94 18.26
CA SER A 93 6.24 -18.46 18.35
C SER A 93 5.31 -19.30 17.46
N GLU A 94 4.01 -19.17 17.66
CA GLU A 94 3.03 -19.75 16.74
C GLU A 94 2.95 -18.90 15.46
N PRO A 95 3.05 -19.52 14.27
CA PRO A 95 2.90 -18.80 13.02
C PRO A 95 1.48 -18.25 12.87
N PHE A 96 1.32 -17.12 12.20
CA PHE A 96 -0.01 -16.66 11.85
C PHE A 96 -0.63 -17.61 10.83
N TYR A 97 -1.95 -17.77 10.97
CA TYR A 97 -2.73 -18.42 9.93
C TYR A 97 -2.58 -17.61 8.64
N ARG A 98 -2.14 -18.28 7.58
CA ARG A 98 -2.07 -17.71 6.24
C ARG A 98 -3.18 -18.34 5.41
N PRO A 99 -4.20 -17.57 4.99
CA PRO A 99 -5.20 -18.05 4.06
C PRO A 99 -4.56 -18.70 2.84
N GLU A 100 -5.02 -19.90 2.46
CA GLU A 100 -4.48 -20.61 1.30
C GLU A 100 -4.56 -19.76 0.03
N SER A 101 -5.60 -18.95 -0.09
CA SER A 101 -5.83 -18.00 -1.17
C SER A 101 -4.75 -16.91 -1.28
N LEU A 102 -4.01 -16.63 -0.20
CA LEU A 102 -2.87 -15.71 -0.18
C LEU A 102 -1.52 -16.40 -0.43
N THR A 103 -1.50 -17.74 -0.54
CA THR A 103 -0.26 -18.50 -0.60
C THR A 103 -0.12 -19.35 -1.86
N ARG A 104 1.13 -19.57 -2.28
CA ARG A 104 1.50 -20.53 -3.31
C ARG A 104 2.63 -21.40 -2.79
N ARG A 105 2.40 -22.71 -2.69
CA ARG A 105 3.36 -23.68 -2.11
C ARG A 105 3.83 -23.27 -0.70
N GLY A 106 2.90 -22.79 0.13
CA GLY A 106 3.14 -22.42 1.53
C GLY A 106 3.95 -21.14 1.74
N ARG A 107 4.09 -20.28 0.72
CA ARG A 107 4.67 -18.93 0.82
C ARG A 107 3.64 -17.92 0.32
N PHE A 108 3.67 -16.68 0.79
CA PHE A 108 2.85 -15.64 0.19
C PHE A 108 3.09 -15.56 -1.32
N TYR A 109 2.03 -15.33 -2.08
CA TYR A 109 2.14 -15.07 -3.50
C TYR A 109 3.05 -13.87 -3.73
N THR A 110 3.99 -13.99 -4.66
CA THR A 110 4.83 -12.89 -5.11
C THR A 110 4.90 -12.90 -6.63
N ARG A 111 4.92 -11.72 -7.22
CA ARG A 111 5.13 -11.53 -8.64
C ARG A 111 5.86 -10.20 -8.87
N SER A 112 7.00 -10.26 -9.54
CA SER A 112 7.73 -9.06 -9.96
C SER A 112 7.01 -8.36 -11.11
N LYS A 113 7.26 -7.05 -11.23
CA LYS A 113 6.77 -6.22 -12.33
C LYS A 113 7.00 -6.94 -13.67
N PRO A 114 5.95 -7.17 -14.49
CA PRO A 114 6.12 -7.75 -15.80
C PRO A 114 6.95 -6.81 -16.69
N GLN A 115 8.00 -7.32 -17.33
CA GLN A 115 8.78 -6.57 -18.32
C GLN A 115 8.50 -7.00 -19.76
N TYR A 116 7.64 -8.00 -19.95
CA TYR A 116 7.20 -8.49 -21.26
C TYR A 116 8.35 -8.86 -22.22
N GLU A 117 9.46 -9.40 -21.71
CA GLU A 117 10.74 -9.59 -22.41
C GLU A 117 10.65 -10.50 -23.65
N ARG A 118 9.60 -11.32 -23.73
CA ARG A 118 9.35 -12.27 -24.83
C ARG A 118 8.21 -11.86 -25.75
N ILE A 119 7.61 -10.69 -25.52
CA ILE A 119 6.52 -10.18 -26.33
C ILE A 119 7.12 -9.36 -27.47
N PRO A 120 6.82 -9.66 -28.75
CA PRO A 120 7.36 -8.91 -29.87
C PRO A 120 6.79 -7.50 -29.93
N LEU A 121 7.55 -6.57 -30.52
CA LEU A 121 7.24 -5.13 -30.54
C LEU A 121 5.88 -4.81 -31.19
N ASP A 122 5.46 -5.59 -32.19
CA ASP A 122 4.17 -5.44 -32.88
C ASP A 122 2.94 -5.75 -32.01
N ARG A 123 3.15 -6.26 -30.80
CA ARG A 123 2.11 -6.43 -29.78
C ARG A 123 1.95 -5.22 -28.87
N PHE A 124 2.80 -4.20 -29.01
CA PHE A 124 2.68 -2.94 -28.29
C PHE A 124 1.98 -1.90 -29.16
N VAL A 125 1.09 -1.12 -28.54
CA VAL A 125 0.37 -0.03 -29.21
C VAL A 125 0.66 1.27 -28.46
N SER A 126 1.39 2.18 -29.10
CA SER A 126 1.66 3.52 -28.58
C SER A 126 0.36 4.34 -28.51
N VAL A 127 0.13 5.02 -27.39
CA VAL A 127 -1.03 5.92 -27.27
C VAL A 127 -0.86 7.17 -28.14
N ARG A 128 0.37 7.61 -28.41
CA ARG A 128 0.64 8.71 -29.35
C ARG A 128 0.31 8.34 -30.79
N ASP A 129 0.66 7.12 -31.22
CA ASP A 129 0.25 6.60 -32.54
C ASP A 129 -1.28 6.49 -32.67
N ALA A 130 -1.97 6.26 -31.55
CA ALA A 130 -3.42 6.26 -31.47
C ALA A 130 -4.05 7.67 -31.32
N GLY A 131 -3.24 8.73 -31.34
CA GLY A 131 -3.68 10.13 -31.40
C GLY A 131 -3.64 10.91 -30.09
N ALA A 132 -3.24 10.31 -28.98
CA ALA A 132 -3.04 11.02 -27.71
C ALA A 132 -1.84 11.98 -27.81
N LYS A 133 -1.93 13.16 -27.17
CA LYS A 133 -0.90 14.19 -27.22
C LYS A 133 0.08 14.12 -26.06
N GLY A 134 -0.41 13.82 -24.85
CA GLY A 134 0.42 13.75 -23.66
C GLY A 134 1.14 15.07 -23.34
N ASP A 135 0.53 16.22 -23.68
CA ASP A 135 1.10 17.56 -23.55
C ASP A 135 0.65 18.31 -22.28
N GLY A 136 -0.21 17.70 -21.46
CA GLY A 136 -0.78 18.25 -20.23
C GLY A 136 -1.99 19.18 -20.42
N GLU A 137 -2.37 19.47 -21.67
CA GLU A 137 -3.38 20.48 -22.00
C GLU A 137 -4.49 19.94 -22.91
N THR A 138 -4.14 19.13 -23.91
CA THR A 138 -5.09 18.49 -24.80
C THR A 138 -5.89 17.42 -24.06
N ASP A 139 -7.20 17.40 -24.28
CA ASP A 139 -8.06 16.34 -23.75
C ASP A 139 -7.82 15.01 -24.50
N ASP A 140 -7.09 14.11 -23.86
CA ASP A 140 -6.69 12.81 -24.39
C ASP A 140 -7.69 11.69 -24.07
N THR A 141 -8.82 12.01 -23.44
CA THR A 141 -9.79 11.03 -22.93
C THR A 141 -10.22 10.04 -24.02
N LEU A 142 -10.64 10.53 -25.19
CA LEU A 142 -11.16 9.68 -26.27
C LEU A 142 -10.06 8.86 -26.94
N ALA A 143 -8.84 9.40 -27.06
CA ALA A 143 -7.72 8.68 -27.65
C ALA A 143 -7.32 7.50 -26.76
N LEU A 144 -7.16 7.76 -25.45
CA LEU A 144 -6.87 6.74 -24.44
C LEU A 144 -7.96 5.67 -24.37
N ALA A 145 -9.24 6.07 -24.29
CA ALA A 145 -10.34 5.11 -24.19
C ALA A 145 -10.39 4.16 -25.41
N ARG A 146 -10.18 4.68 -26.62
CA ARG A 146 -10.20 3.86 -27.85
C ARG A 146 -9.04 2.88 -27.92
N VAL A 147 -7.81 3.34 -27.66
CA VAL A 147 -6.63 2.48 -27.76
C VAL A 147 -6.62 1.40 -26.69
N ILE A 148 -7.05 1.72 -25.46
CA ILE A 148 -7.17 0.75 -24.37
C ILE A 148 -8.21 -0.33 -24.71
N GLN A 149 -9.38 0.08 -25.19
CA GLN A 149 -10.43 -0.87 -25.60
C GLN A 149 -9.95 -1.78 -26.74
N SER A 150 -9.40 -1.18 -27.81
CA SER A 150 -8.90 -1.92 -28.96
C SER A 150 -7.77 -2.89 -28.58
N ALA A 151 -6.84 -2.48 -27.72
CA ALA A 151 -5.73 -3.33 -27.31
C ALA A 151 -6.22 -4.53 -26.49
N ALA A 152 -7.17 -4.33 -25.57
CA ALA A 152 -7.76 -5.40 -24.79
C ALA A 152 -8.47 -6.45 -25.69
N GLU A 153 -9.23 -5.99 -26.69
CA GLU A 153 -9.90 -6.87 -27.67
C GLU A 153 -8.94 -7.68 -28.53
N ASN A 154 -7.73 -7.16 -28.76
CA ASN A 154 -6.72 -7.76 -29.62
C ASN A 154 -5.57 -8.44 -28.85
N ASP A 155 -5.66 -8.56 -27.51
CA ASP A 155 -4.61 -9.06 -26.59
C ASP A 155 -3.25 -8.33 -26.75
N GLN A 156 -3.30 -7.04 -27.04
CA GLN A 156 -2.13 -6.18 -27.18
C GLN A 156 -1.80 -5.47 -25.85
N ILE A 157 -0.58 -4.98 -25.75
CA ILE A 157 -0.09 -4.19 -24.63
C ILE A 157 -0.19 -2.71 -25.00
N VAL A 158 -0.92 -1.93 -24.20
CA VAL A 158 -0.93 -0.47 -24.36
C VAL A 158 0.39 0.08 -23.83
N TYR A 159 1.10 0.82 -24.67
CA TYR A 159 2.30 1.56 -24.31
C TYR A 159 1.95 3.03 -24.16
N ILE A 160 1.91 3.53 -22.94
CA ILE A 160 1.69 4.95 -22.66
C ILE A 160 3.04 5.65 -22.75
N ASP A 161 3.29 6.32 -23.87
CA ASP A 161 4.51 7.10 -24.09
C ASP A 161 4.67 8.18 -23.01
N ALA A 162 5.90 8.61 -22.72
CA ALA A 162 6.16 9.59 -21.67
C ALA A 162 5.40 10.89 -21.95
N GLY A 163 4.73 11.45 -20.94
CA GLY A 163 3.93 12.66 -21.10
C GLY A 163 2.87 12.81 -20.01
N THR A 164 2.08 13.88 -20.12
CA THR A 164 0.95 14.17 -19.21
C THR A 164 -0.33 14.17 -20.02
N TYR A 165 -1.20 13.20 -19.77
CA TYR A 165 -2.43 12.97 -20.51
C TYR A 165 -3.61 13.48 -19.71
N LYS A 166 -4.10 14.66 -20.07
CA LYS A 166 -5.25 15.29 -19.41
C LYS A 166 -6.53 14.57 -19.80
N VAL A 167 -7.33 14.18 -18.82
CA VAL A 167 -8.60 13.49 -19.02
C VAL A 167 -9.73 14.22 -18.31
N THR A 168 -10.88 14.35 -18.98
CA THR A 168 -12.05 15.09 -18.49
C THR A 168 -13.22 14.18 -18.11
N SER A 169 -13.05 12.86 -18.26
CA SER A 169 -13.97 11.83 -17.76
C SER A 169 -13.23 10.53 -17.47
N THR A 170 -13.94 9.56 -16.88
CA THR A 170 -13.40 8.26 -16.47
C THR A 170 -12.72 7.52 -17.64
N ILE A 171 -11.46 7.11 -17.45
CA ILE A 171 -10.79 6.13 -18.32
C ILE A 171 -11.10 4.72 -17.80
N TYR A 172 -11.89 3.98 -18.57
CA TYR A 172 -12.25 2.60 -18.26
C TYR A 172 -11.16 1.64 -18.76
N ILE A 173 -10.72 0.73 -17.90
CA ILE A 173 -9.78 -0.34 -18.21
C ILE A 173 -10.56 -1.66 -18.28
N PRO A 174 -10.74 -2.26 -19.48
CA PRO A 174 -11.42 -3.52 -19.64
C PRO A 174 -10.70 -4.68 -18.94
N PRO A 175 -11.41 -5.75 -18.56
CA PRO A 175 -10.79 -7.02 -18.18
C PRO A 175 -9.77 -7.48 -19.24
N ASN A 176 -8.68 -8.13 -18.82
CA ASN A 176 -7.61 -8.67 -19.68
C ASN A 176 -6.67 -7.61 -20.30
N SER A 177 -6.77 -6.35 -19.88
CA SER A 177 -5.86 -5.28 -20.31
C SER A 177 -4.44 -5.43 -19.72
N LYS A 178 -3.43 -5.11 -20.54
CA LYS A 178 -2.03 -4.96 -20.14
C LYS A 178 -1.57 -3.55 -20.54
N ILE A 179 -1.12 -2.75 -19.58
CA ILE A 179 -0.75 -1.35 -19.81
C ILE A 179 0.60 -1.09 -19.13
N VAL A 180 1.52 -0.50 -19.88
CA VAL A 180 2.85 -0.10 -19.40
C VAL A 180 3.13 1.35 -19.81
N GLY A 181 3.71 2.14 -18.91
CA GLY A 181 4.16 3.49 -19.20
C GLY A 181 5.66 3.61 -19.48
N GLU A 182 6.03 4.62 -20.24
CA GLU A 182 7.42 5.03 -20.44
C GLU A 182 7.85 6.03 -19.35
N THR A 183 8.60 5.57 -18.34
CA THR A 183 9.16 6.46 -17.29
C THR A 183 8.07 7.29 -16.58
N TYR A 184 7.01 6.63 -16.11
CA TYR A 184 5.92 7.24 -15.34
C TYR A 184 5.15 8.39 -16.04
N PRO A 185 4.53 8.15 -17.21
CA PRO A 185 3.53 9.08 -17.76
C PRO A 185 2.41 9.32 -16.76
N VAL A 186 1.85 10.53 -16.81
CA VAL A 186 0.81 10.99 -15.90
C VAL A 186 -0.54 10.95 -16.59
N ILE A 187 -1.52 10.24 -16.03
CA ILE A 187 -2.94 10.45 -16.39
C ILE A 187 -3.51 11.46 -15.40
N LEU A 188 -3.94 12.61 -15.91
CA LEU A 188 -4.26 13.81 -15.14
C LEU A 188 -5.76 14.10 -15.20
N GLY A 189 -6.50 13.72 -14.15
CA GLY A 189 -7.93 13.98 -14.04
C GLY A 189 -8.23 15.47 -13.85
N TYR A 190 -9.11 16.02 -14.68
CA TYR A 190 -9.41 17.45 -14.71
C TYR A 190 -10.90 17.77 -14.88
N GLY A 191 -11.31 18.86 -14.25
CA GLY A 191 -12.57 19.55 -14.56
C GLY A 191 -13.78 19.05 -13.78
N ALA A 192 -14.93 19.66 -14.09
CA ALA A 192 -16.15 19.57 -13.28
C ALA A 192 -16.68 18.14 -13.08
N TYR A 193 -16.35 17.21 -13.98
CA TYR A 193 -16.70 15.79 -13.85
C TYR A 193 -16.16 15.17 -12.55
N PHE A 194 -15.01 15.66 -12.07
CA PHE A 194 -14.34 15.18 -10.86
C PHE A 194 -14.47 16.13 -9.66
N SER A 195 -15.32 17.17 -9.72
CA SER A 195 -15.39 18.20 -8.67
C SER A 195 -16.58 18.03 -7.70
N GLN A 196 -17.25 16.87 -7.71
CA GLN A 196 -18.44 16.62 -6.89
C GLN A 196 -18.18 15.53 -5.83
N PRO A 197 -17.91 15.89 -4.56
CA PRO A 197 -17.58 14.91 -3.51
C PRO A 197 -18.78 14.07 -3.05
N THR A 198 -20.01 14.52 -3.33
CA THR A 198 -21.26 13.78 -3.07
C THR A 198 -21.58 12.75 -4.17
N SER A 199 -20.90 12.82 -5.30
CA SER A 199 -20.99 11.84 -6.39
C SER A 199 -19.60 11.62 -6.99
N PRO A 200 -18.67 11.04 -6.22
CA PRO A 200 -17.29 10.89 -6.64
C PRO A 200 -17.19 10.03 -7.90
N LYS A 201 -16.19 10.31 -8.73
CA LYS A 201 -15.94 9.67 -10.03
C LYS A 201 -14.51 9.20 -10.14
N ALA A 202 -14.33 8.02 -10.73
CA ALA A 202 -13.03 7.45 -11.00
C ALA A 202 -12.31 8.17 -12.14
N VAL A 203 -11.05 8.56 -11.95
CA VAL A 203 -10.16 8.97 -13.05
C VAL A 203 -9.80 7.74 -13.88
N LEU A 204 -9.32 6.69 -13.22
CA LEU A 204 -9.10 5.37 -13.80
C LEU A 204 -10.03 4.34 -13.15
N ARG A 205 -10.83 3.64 -13.94
CA ARG A 205 -11.76 2.60 -13.47
C ARG A 205 -11.41 1.24 -14.06
N VAL A 206 -10.94 0.31 -13.22
CA VAL A 206 -10.54 -1.03 -13.62
C VAL A 206 -11.69 -2.01 -13.45
N GLY A 207 -12.27 -2.41 -14.58
CA GLY A 207 -13.50 -3.19 -14.64
C GLY A 207 -14.72 -2.42 -14.11
N ASN A 208 -15.89 -2.96 -14.39
CA ASN A 208 -17.15 -2.58 -13.74
C ASN A 208 -17.46 -3.57 -12.61
N PRO A 209 -18.27 -3.17 -11.60
CA PRO A 209 -18.74 -4.11 -10.59
C PRO A 209 -19.37 -5.36 -11.21
N GLY A 210 -18.88 -6.54 -10.80
CA GLY A 210 -19.32 -7.84 -11.32
C GLY A 210 -18.54 -8.37 -12.53
N GLU A 211 -17.63 -7.59 -13.11
CA GLU A 211 -16.71 -8.09 -14.13
C GLU A 211 -15.55 -8.88 -13.52
N ALA A 212 -15.07 -9.86 -14.27
CA ALA A 212 -13.94 -10.70 -13.89
C ALA A 212 -12.91 -10.78 -15.01
N GLY A 213 -11.64 -10.88 -14.64
CA GLY A 213 -10.51 -10.99 -15.58
C GLY A 213 -9.19 -10.66 -14.91
N ILE A 214 -8.14 -10.51 -15.71
CA ILE A 214 -6.80 -10.16 -15.20
C ILE A 214 -6.39 -8.82 -15.79
N VAL A 215 -5.96 -7.86 -14.98
CA VAL A 215 -5.37 -6.61 -15.47
C VAL A 215 -3.94 -6.45 -14.95
N GLU A 216 -3.05 -5.96 -15.81
CA GLU A 216 -1.67 -5.64 -15.48
C GLU A 216 -1.39 -4.17 -15.78
N LEU A 217 -1.06 -3.39 -14.75
CA LEU A 217 -0.68 -1.98 -14.88
C LEU A 217 0.75 -1.79 -14.37
N SER A 218 1.57 -1.07 -15.12
CA SER A 218 2.92 -0.72 -14.67
C SER A 218 3.45 0.62 -15.15
N ASP A 219 4.30 1.24 -14.34
CA ASP A 219 5.06 2.46 -14.65
C ASP A 219 4.17 3.67 -14.96
N LEU A 220 3.20 4.01 -14.11
CA LEU A 220 2.24 5.11 -14.32
C LEU A 220 2.15 6.04 -13.10
N ILE A 221 1.75 7.29 -13.33
CA ILE A 221 1.27 8.18 -12.27
C ILE A 221 -0.18 8.56 -12.56
N LEU A 222 -1.05 8.43 -11.57
CA LEU A 222 -2.40 8.98 -11.59
C LEU A 222 -2.38 10.27 -10.78
N SER A 223 -2.96 11.33 -11.32
CA SER A 223 -2.95 12.64 -10.68
C SER A 223 -4.22 13.43 -10.99
N THR A 224 -4.34 14.60 -10.38
CA THR A 224 -5.42 15.55 -10.61
C THR A 224 -4.89 16.95 -10.89
N GLN A 225 -5.65 17.74 -11.64
CA GLN A 225 -5.36 19.13 -11.94
C GLN A 225 -6.42 20.05 -11.31
N GLY A 226 -6.01 20.84 -10.32
CA GLY A 226 -6.86 21.78 -9.60
C GLY A 226 -7.93 21.13 -8.72
N ALA A 227 -9.01 21.88 -8.48
CA ALA A 227 -10.09 21.53 -7.55
C ALA A 227 -10.95 20.36 -8.07
N THR A 228 -10.62 19.15 -7.64
CA THR A 228 -11.20 17.88 -8.09
C THR A 228 -11.61 17.03 -6.88
N SER A 229 -12.37 17.65 -5.98
CA SER A 229 -12.81 17.09 -4.69
C SER A 229 -13.61 15.78 -4.76
N GLY A 230 -14.13 15.41 -5.94
CA GLY A 230 -14.81 14.16 -6.23
C GLY A 230 -13.95 13.10 -6.93
N ALA A 231 -12.67 13.35 -7.20
CA ALA A 231 -11.81 12.40 -7.91
C ALA A 231 -11.46 11.18 -7.05
N ILE A 232 -11.76 9.99 -7.56
CA ILE A 232 -11.16 8.73 -7.13
C ILE A 232 -10.08 8.40 -8.15
N LEU A 233 -8.79 8.45 -7.79
CA LEU A 233 -7.74 8.33 -8.81
C LEU A 233 -7.73 6.93 -9.44
N ILE A 234 -7.87 5.89 -8.62
CA ILE A 234 -8.02 4.49 -9.07
C ILE A 234 -9.25 3.87 -8.39
N GLU A 235 -10.25 3.51 -9.18
CA GLU A 235 -11.35 2.64 -8.77
C GLU A 235 -11.11 1.24 -9.32
N TRP A 236 -11.04 0.25 -8.44
CA TRP A 236 -10.88 -1.15 -8.82
C TRP A 236 -12.14 -1.95 -8.49
N ASN A 237 -12.70 -2.58 -9.51
CA ASN A 237 -13.92 -3.38 -9.38
C ASN A 237 -13.73 -4.86 -9.71
N LEU A 238 -12.67 -5.17 -10.46
CA LEU A 238 -12.46 -6.46 -11.09
C LEU A 238 -12.28 -7.58 -10.05
N ALA A 239 -13.02 -8.67 -10.24
CA ALA A 239 -12.82 -9.92 -9.53
C ALA A 239 -11.85 -10.82 -10.31
N THR A 240 -10.63 -11.03 -9.81
CA THR A 240 -9.66 -11.86 -10.54
C THR A 240 -9.93 -13.35 -10.34
N PRO A 241 -10.15 -14.14 -11.41
CA PRO A 241 -10.36 -15.58 -11.28
C PRO A 241 -9.06 -16.33 -10.97
N GLY A 242 -9.17 -17.37 -10.13
CA GLY A 242 -8.07 -18.30 -9.84
C GLY A 242 -7.03 -17.77 -8.86
N HIS A 243 -5.80 -18.30 -8.95
CA HIS A 243 -4.73 -18.06 -7.97
C HIS A 243 -3.63 -17.09 -8.45
N THR A 244 -3.86 -16.40 -9.58
CA THR A 244 -2.95 -15.40 -10.12
C THR A 244 -3.69 -14.06 -10.11
N PRO A 245 -3.47 -13.21 -9.09
CA PRO A 245 -4.13 -11.90 -9.00
C PRO A 245 -3.77 -10.99 -10.18
N SER A 246 -4.69 -10.08 -10.50
CA SER A 246 -4.38 -8.86 -11.26
C SER A 246 -3.33 -8.06 -10.49
N GLY A 247 -2.62 -7.16 -11.15
CA GLY A 247 -1.64 -6.37 -10.42
C GLY A 247 -1.26 -5.02 -10.99
N ILE A 248 -0.67 -4.26 -10.08
CA ILE A 248 -0.22 -2.90 -10.22
C ILE A 248 1.22 -2.84 -9.69
N TRP A 249 2.18 -2.45 -10.54
CA TRP A 249 3.59 -2.35 -10.18
C TRP A 249 4.17 -1.01 -10.59
N ASP A 250 4.80 -0.26 -9.69
CA ASP A 250 5.34 1.06 -10.04
C ASP A 250 4.22 1.96 -10.62
N VAL A 251 3.06 1.95 -9.97
CA VAL A 251 1.97 2.87 -10.31
C VAL A 251 1.63 3.65 -9.07
N HIS A 252 1.70 4.97 -9.16
CA HIS A 252 1.59 5.86 -8.01
C HIS A 252 0.38 6.77 -8.17
N THR A 253 -0.18 7.23 -7.06
CA THR A 253 -1.04 8.41 -7.06
C THR A 253 -0.24 9.60 -6.52
N ARG A 254 -0.21 10.70 -7.26
CA ARG A 254 0.50 11.93 -6.87
C ARG A 254 -0.46 13.10 -6.95
N ILE A 255 -0.98 13.55 -5.81
CA ILE A 255 -2.01 14.59 -5.75
C ILE A 255 -1.35 15.95 -5.42
N GLY A 256 -1.19 16.77 -6.46
CA GLY A 256 -0.60 18.10 -6.39
C GLY A 256 0.92 18.12 -6.14
N GLY A 257 1.48 19.32 -5.90
CA GLY A 257 2.90 19.50 -5.59
C GLY A 257 3.85 19.32 -6.78
N PHE A 258 3.40 19.62 -8.00
CA PHE A 258 4.23 19.62 -9.20
C PHE A 258 3.68 20.57 -10.26
N LYS A 259 4.52 20.95 -11.24
CA LYS A 259 4.18 21.84 -12.34
C LYS A 259 3.06 21.26 -13.21
N GLY A 260 2.04 22.07 -13.48
CA GLY A 260 0.87 21.66 -14.26
C GLY A 260 -0.26 21.05 -13.43
N SER A 261 -0.05 20.77 -12.14
CA SER A 261 -1.11 20.30 -11.25
C SER A 261 -2.11 21.38 -10.85
N GLN A 262 -1.78 22.67 -10.98
CA GLN A 262 -2.55 23.80 -10.41
C GLN A 262 -2.76 23.65 -8.89
N LEU A 263 -1.83 22.96 -8.24
CA LEU A 263 -1.76 22.65 -6.82
C LEU A 263 -0.29 22.77 -6.36
N SER A 264 0.42 23.78 -6.88
CA SER A 264 1.81 24.10 -6.54
C SER A 264 1.90 24.91 -5.25
N TYR A 265 3.11 25.24 -4.80
CA TYR A 265 3.31 26.21 -3.71
C TYR A 265 2.61 27.56 -3.98
N ALA A 266 2.59 28.01 -5.24
CA ALA A 266 1.93 29.25 -5.62
C ALA A 266 0.39 29.18 -5.47
N ASP A 267 -0.19 28.00 -5.63
CA ASP A 267 -1.65 27.78 -5.56
C ASP A 267 -2.10 27.45 -4.12
N CYS A 268 -1.31 26.63 -3.44
CA CYS A 268 -1.65 25.98 -2.17
C CYS A 268 -0.51 26.08 -1.15
N PRO A 269 -0.05 27.29 -0.79
CA PRO A 269 1.06 27.45 0.16
C PRO A 269 0.68 26.90 1.54
N ALA A 270 1.67 26.37 2.27
CA ALA A 270 1.46 25.91 3.63
C ALA A 270 0.84 26.99 4.52
N SER A 271 -0.21 26.62 5.25
CA SER A 271 -0.97 27.56 6.07
C SER A 271 -1.09 27.08 7.53
N PRO A 272 0.03 26.94 8.27
CA PRO A 272 0.06 26.26 9.58
C PRO A 272 -0.71 26.99 10.69
N ASN A 273 -1.00 28.29 10.51
CA ASN A 273 -1.61 29.14 11.53
C ASN A 273 -3.10 29.46 11.26
N THR A 274 -3.74 28.76 10.33
CA THR A 274 -5.15 28.98 9.97
C THR A 274 -5.94 27.68 9.93
N ILE A 275 -7.21 27.79 10.28
CA ILE A 275 -8.20 26.71 10.14
C ILE A 275 -9.07 26.89 8.89
N SER A 276 -8.91 27.99 8.16
CA SER A 276 -9.64 28.25 6.92
C SER A 276 -9.15 27.32 5.82
N ILE A 277 -10.06 26.53 5.25
CA ILE A 277 -9.77 25.59 4.17
C ILE A 277 -9.75 26.34 2.84
N ASN A 278 -8.64 26.26 2.11
CA ASN A 278 -8.60 26.73 0.74
C ASN A 278 -9.31 25.73 -0.18
N LEU A 279 -10.51 26.09 -0.64
CA LEU A 279 -11.36 25.19 -1.43
C LEU A 279 -10.74 24.80 -2.78
N ILE A 280 -9.88 25.64 -3.37
CA ILE A 280 -9.21 25.29 -4.63
C ILE A 280 -8.18 24.17 -4.45
N CYS A 281 -7.72 23.94 -3.21
CA CYS A 281 -6.73 22.93 -2.86
C CYS A 281 -7.37 21.58 -2.46
N ILE A 282 -8.70 21.43 -2.56
CA ILE A 282 -9.36 20.14 -2.37
C ILE A 282 -9.30 19.35 -3.67
N ALA A 283 -8.38 18.39 -3.71
CA ALA A 283 -7.83 17.83 -4.94
C ALA A 283 -8.14 16.34 -5.17
N ALA A 284 -8.71 15.64 -4.20
CA ALA A 284 -9.15 14.25 -4.40
C ALA A 284 -10.15 13.81 -3.33
N PHE A 285 -11.06 12.91 -3.74
CA PHE A 285 -11.90 12.15 -2.83
C PHE A 285 -11.15 10.95 -2.24
N ALA A 286 -10.48 10.16 -3.09
CA ALA A 286 -9.66 9.02 -2.70
C ALA A 286 -8.52 8.74 -3.69
N SER A 287 -7.39 8.23 -3.21
CA SER A 287 -6.31 7.74 -4.07
C SER A 287 -6.66 6.39 -4.70
N VAL A 288 -7.07 5.41 -3.88
CA VAL A 288 -7.50 4.08 -4.33
C VAL A 288 -8.80 3.69 -3.65
N TYR A 289 -9.76 3.20 -4.43
CA TYR A 289 -10.99 2.58 -3.95
C TYR A 289 -11.12 1.16 -4.51
N LEU A 290 -11.28 0.16 -3.65
CA LEU A 290 -11.69 -1.19 -4.04
C LEU A 290 -13.17 -1.38 -3.71
N SER A 291 -13.97 -1.68 -4.73
CA SER A 291 -15.40 -1.92 -4.52
C SER A 291 -15.69 -3.30 -3.91
N PRO A 292 -16.92 -3.57 -3.47
CA PRO A 292 -17.28 -4.85 -2.87
C PRO A 292 -17.01 -6.08 -3.74
N SER A 293 -17.04 -5.96 -5.07
CA SER A 293 -16.75 -7.06 -6.00
C SER A 293 -15.27 -7.25 -6.29
N ALA A 294 -14.42 -6.28 -5.93
CA ALA A 294 -12.99 -6.37 -6.20
C ALA A 294 -12.38 -7.57 -5.47
N SER A 295 -11.57 -8.37 -6.15
CA SER A 295 -10.82 -9.46 -5.51
C SER A 295 -9.60 -9.87 -6.30
N GLY A 296 -8.60 -10.42 -5.61
CA GLY A 296 -7.38 -10.91 -6.24
C GLY A 296 -6.55 -9.79 -6.87
N LEU A 297 -6.08 -8.84 -6.07
CA LEU A 297 -5.29 -7.70 -6.52
C LEU A 297 -3.93 -7.65 -5.83
N TYR A 298 -2.87 -7.50 -6.62
CA TYR A 298 -1.48 -7.39 -6.16
C TYR A 298 -0.93 -5.99 -6.43
N LEU A 299 -0.71 -5.20 -5.40
CA LEU A 299 -0.05 -3.89 -5.49
C LEU A 299 1.38 -4.00 -4.99
N GLU A 300 2.34 -3.59 -5.80
CA GLU A 300 3.76 -3.56 -5.43
C GLU A 300 4.43 -2.26 -5.83
N ASN A 301 5.18 -1.69 -4.87
CA ASN A 301 5.82 -0.38 -5.03
C ASN A 301 4.81 0.68 -5.51
N VAL A 302 3.73 0.83 -4.75
CA VAL A 302 2.65 1.79 -5.01
C VAL A 302 2.68 2.86 -3.93
N TRP A 303 2.84 4.11 -4.34
CA TRP A 303 2.88 5.26 -3.43
C TRP A 303 1.65 6.12 -3.65
N LEU A 304 0.88 6.32 -2.60
CA LEU A 304 -0.31 7.16 -2.59
C LEU A 304 0.01 8.44 -1.82
N TRP A 305 0.36 9.51 -2.53
CA TRP A 305 0.91 10.71 -1.93
C TRP A 305 0.05 11.93 -2.23
N VAL A 306 -0.44 12.57 -1.16
CA VAL A 306 -0.92 13.95 -1.22
C VAL A 306 0.25 14.86 -0.90
N ALA A 307 0.53 15.83 -1.75
CA ALA A 307 1.74 16.63 -1.65
C ALA A 307 1.82 17.45 -0.35
N ASP A 308 2.80 17.12 0.49
CA ASP A 308 3.20 17.92 1.65
C ASP A 308 4.14 19.07 1.26
N HIS A 309 4.81 18.98 0.11
CA HIS A 309 5.65 20.02 -0.48
C HIS A 309 5.59 20.00 -2.01
N ASP A 310 6.00 21.10 -2.62
CA ASP A 310 6.13 21.23 -4.07
C ASP A 310 7.49 20.70 -4.54
N ILE A 311 7.50 19.62 -5.32
CA ILE A 311 8.73 18.96 -5.77
C ILE A 311 9.41 19.69 -6.93
N ASP A 312 8.68 20.55 -7.63
CA ASP A 312 9.21 21.38 -8.72
C ASP A 312 9.61 22.78 -8.24
N ASP A 313 9.34 23.11 -6.98
CA ASP A 313 9.83 24.31 -6.31
C ASP A 313 11.30 24.12 -5.87
N PRO A 314 12.25 24.96 -6.31
CA PRO A 314 13.67 24.82 -5.93
C PRO A 314 13.94 24.89 -4.43
N GLU A 315 13.04 25.54 -3.67
CA GLU A 315 13.12 25.66 -2.21
C GLU A 315 12.43 24.49 -1.48
N LEU A 316 11.76 23.58 -2.21
CA LEU A 316 10.97 22.47 -1.66
C LEU A 316 9.99 22.93 -0.59
N ARG A 317 9.33 24.07 -0.81
CA ARG A 317 8.42 24.65 0.18
C ARG A 317 7.18 23.79 0.36
N GLN A 318 6.70 23.78 1.60
CA GLN A 318 5.52 23.02 1.98
C GLN A 318 4.23 23.59 1.38
N THR A 319 3.31 22.68 1.08
CA THR A 319 1.98 22.96 0.53
C THR A 319 0.88 22.55 1.51
N THR A 320 -0.34 23.02 1.30
CA THR A 320 -1.55 22.51 1.98
C THR A 320 -2.58 22.10 0.95
N ILE A 321 -2.56 20.81 0.60
CA ILE A 321 -3.43 20.17 -0.39
C ILE A 321 -4.25 19.09 0.31
N TYR A 322 -5.53 18.99 -0.04
CA TYR A 322 -6.45 18.08 0.63
C TYR A 322 -6.86 16.93 -0.30
N GLY A 323 -6.39 15.73 0.02
CA GLY A 323 -6.95 14.46 -0.46
C GLY A 323 -7.70 13.77 0.67
N GLY A 324 -8.94 13.34 0.43
CA GLY A 324 -9.78 12.77 1.49
C GLY A 324 -9.25 11.46 2.07
N ARG A 325 -9.03 10.46 1.21
CA ARG A 325 -8.79 9.05 1.60
C ARG A 325 -7.62 8.45 0.82
N GLY A 326 -6.76 7.69 1.49
CA GLY A 326 -5.66 6.97 0.84
C GLY A 326 -6.13 5.74 0.10
N PHE A 327 -5.88 4.58 0.70
CA PHE A 327 -6.38 3.29 0.26
C PHE A 327 -7.67 2.93 1.00
N TYR A 328 -8.79 2.86 0.26
CA TYR A 328 -10.11 2.51 0.78
C TYR A 328 -10.58 1.20 0.16
N SER A 329 -10.78 0.15 0.96
CA SER A 329 -11.23 -1.15 0.46
C SER A 329 -12.53 -1.62 1.12
N GLU A 330 -13.53 -1.90 0.28
CA GLU A 330 -14.78 -2.59 0.66
C GLU A 330 -14.86 -4.02 0.09
N SER A 331 -13.77 -4.51 -0.51
CA SER A 331 -13.65 -5.86 -1.06
C SER A 331 -14.14 -6.92 -0.08
N ARG A 332 -15.09 -7.75 -0.50
CA ARG A 332 -15.69 -8.82 0.33
C ARG A 332 -14.86 -10.09 0.30
N ASP A 333 -14.43 -10.50 -0.89
CA ASP A 333 -13.69 -11.75 -1.10
C ASP A 333 -12.18 -11.58 -0.84
N GLY A 334 -11.69 -10.35 -0.82
CA GLY A 334 -10.31 -10.03 -0.49
C GLY A 334 -9.29 -10.56 -1.49
N ASN A 335 -8.31 -11.31 -0.99
CA ASN A 335 -7.11 -11.72 -1.74
C ASN A 335 -6.32 -10.52 -2.28
N ILE A 336 -6.12 -9.53 -1.42
CA ILE A 336 -5.44 -8.29 -1.72
C ILE A 336 -4.03 -8.33 -1.12
N PHE A 337 -3.02 -8.00 -1.91
CA PHE A 337 -1.63 -7.95 -1.50
C PHE A 337 -1.12 -6.52 -1.62
N LEU A 338 -0.62 -5.98 -0.51
CA LEU A 338 -0.01 -4.65 -0.44
C LEU A 338 1.48 -4.84 -0.13
N VAL A 339 2.33 -4.82 -1.15
CA VAL A 339 3.76 -5.16 -1.05
C VAL A 339 4.61 -3.90 -1.23
N GLY A 340 5.08 -3.34 -0.12
CA GLY A 340 5.86 -2.09 -0.17
C GLY A 340 5.03 -0.90 -0.66
N THR A 341 3.77 -0.83 -0.23
CA THR A 341 2.91 0.32 -0.51
C THR A 341 3.08 1.39 0.55
N ALA A 342 2.94 2.66 0.17
CA ALA A 342 2.90 3.80 1.08
C ALA A 342 1.64 4.63 0.81
N SER A 343 1.03 5.18 1.86
CA SER A 343 -0.07 6.14 1.73
C SER A 343 0.13 7.24 2.75
N GLU A 344 0.16 8.49 2.29
CA GLU A 344 0.61 9.61 3.11
C GLU A 344 -0.26 10.86 2.90
N HIS A 345 -0.42 11.62 3.98
CA HIS A 345 -1.00 12.97 4.01
C HIS A 345 -2.49 13.10 3.60
N HIS A 346 -3.23 12.00 3.54
CA HIS A 346 -4.69 12.06 3.36
C HIS A 346 -5.37 12.55 4.64
N ALA A 347 -6.43 13.34 4.49
CA ALA A 347 -7.07 14.05 5.61
C ALA A 347 -7.86 13.13 6.55
N MET A 348 -8.44 12.01 6.05
CA MET A 348 -9.25 11.09 6.86
C MET A 348 -8.44 9.87 7.33
N TYR A 349 -7.86 9.13 6.39
CA TYR A 349 -7.06 7.93 6.68
C TYR A 349 -6.12 7.60 5.53
N GLN A 350 -5.04 6.90 5.87
CA GLN A 350 -4.08 6.40 4.88
C GLN A 350 -4.48 5.03 4.36
N TYR A 351 -4.91 4.13 5.25
CA TYR A 351 -5.44 2.82 4.89
C TYR A 351 -6.73 2.57 5.67
N HIS A 352 -7.75 2.06 4.99
CA HIS A 352 -9.01 1.66 5.61
C HIS A 352 -9.56 0.40 4.94
N PHE A 353 -9.75 -0.65 5.75
CA PHE A 353 -10.27 -1.94 5.34
C PHE A 353 -11.64 -2.12 5.98
N PHE A 354 -12.68 -2.22 5.15
CA PHE A 354 -14.06 -2.22 5.61
C PHE A 354 -14.72 -3.57 5.31
N SER A 355 -15.14 -4.25 6.38
CA SER A 355 -16.00 -5.43 6.30
C SER A 355 -17.26 -5.14 7.11
N ASN A 356 -18.44 -5.42 6.53
CA ASN A 356 -19.78 -5.29 7.12
C ASN A 356 -20.53 -3.92 7.01
N CYS A 357 -20.22 -3.08 6.02
CA CYS A 357 -21.10 -1.97 5.57
C CYS A 357 -21.54 -0.90 6.64
N SER A 358 -20.96 -0.87 7.86
CA SER A 358 -21.36 0.07 8.93
C SER A 358 -20.53 1.35 8.97
N THR A 359 -21.10 2.49 8.59
CA THR A 359 -20.40 3.79 8.52
C THR A 359 -20.40 4.56 9.85
N ASP A 360 -20.61 3.88 10.98
CA ASP A 360 -20.88 4.52 12.28
C ASP A 360 -19.69 5.31 12.84
N CYS A 361 -18.45 4.90 12.54
CA CYS A 361 -17.23 5.56 13.01
C CYS A 361 -16.92 6.91 12.35
N SER A 362 -17.52 7.18 11.18
CA SER A 362 -17.36 8.45 10.47
C SER A 362 -18.25 9.59 11.02
N LYS A 363 -19.02 9.33 12.09
CA LYS A 363 -20.08 10.23 12.56
C LYS A 363 -19.63 11.33 13.55
N ASN A 364 -18.37 11.38 14.01
CA ASN A 364 -17.98 12.31 15.08
C ASN A 364 -16.61 13.02 14.88
N PRO A 365 -16.58 14.24 14.29
CA PRO A 365 -15.34 14.94 13.89
C PRO A 365 -14.71 15.91 14.93
N SER A 366 -15.07 15.85 16.22
CA SER A 366 -14.96 17.02 17.11
C SER A 366 -13.87 16.99 18.23
N SER A 367 -12.60 16.67 17.94
CA SER A 367 -11.51 16.99 18.91
C SER A 367 -10.10 17.00 18.31
N PRO A 368 -9.45 18.17 18.12
CA PRO A 368 -8.10 18.24 17.55
C PRO A 368 -7.03 18.22 18.66
N LYS A 369 -6.25 17.12 18.73
CA LYS A 369 -4.94 17.06 19.41
C LYS A 369 -4.06 16.03 18.68
N CYS A 370 -3.02 16.50 17.97
CA CYS A 370 -1.87 15.84 17.31
C CYS A 370 -1.90 14.34 16.90
N GLN A 371 -3.06 13.71 16.72
CA GLN A 371 -3.31 12.27 16.59
C GLN A 371 -3.19 11.47 17.91
N THR A 372 -4.34 11.14 18.53
CA THR A 372 -4.40 10.28 19.74
C THR A 372 -4.22 8.79 19.40
N ARG A 373 -4.63 8.36 18.19
CA ARG A 373 -4.73 6.97 17.71
C ARG A 373 -4.25 6.85 16.27
N ILE A 374 -3.58 5.75 15.91
CA ILE A 374 -3.05 5.52 14.54
C ILE A 374 -3.48 4.19 13.91
N PHE A 375 -3.61 3.13 14.71
CA PHE A 375 -4.17 1.85 14.29
C PHE A 375 -5.42 1.55 15.12
N SER A 376 -6.59 1.68 14.49
CA SER A 376 -7.90 1.48 15.12
C SER A 376 -8.54 0.22 14.56
N LEU A 377 -9.09 -0.60 15.46
CA LEU A 377 -9.90 -1.76 15.16
C LEU A 377 -11.28 -1.54 15.78
N GLU A 378 -12.33 -1.71 15.00
CA GLU A 378 -13.70 -1.41 15.41
C GLU A 378 -14.60 -2.62 15.22
N ALA A 379 -15.47 -2.86 16.20
CA ALA A 379 -16.35 -4.02 16.36
C ALA A 379 -15.61 -5.36 16.58
N ARG A 380 -16.39 -6.45 16.68
CA ARG A 380 -15.87 -7.80 16.92
C ARG A 380 -15.06 -8.28 15.71
N ILE A 381 -13.75 -8.06 15.77
CA ILE A 381 -12.78 -8.45 14.75
C ILE A 381 -12.16 -9.79 15.12
N GLN A 382 -12.02 -10.66 14.12
CA GLN A 382 -11.29 -11.92 14.21
C GLN A 382 -10.23 -11.95 13.12
N ASN A 383 -9.10 -12.62 13.38
CA ASN A 383 -8.02 -12.83 12.43
C ASN A 383 -7.35 -11.56 11.87
N VAL A 384 -7.28 -10.48 12.67
CA VAL A 384 -6.39 -9.35 12.38
C VAL A 384 -5.10 -9.52 13.17
N ASN A 385 -4.02 -9.73 12.43
CA ASN A 385 -2.71 -9.98 13.01
C ASN A 385 -1.68 -9.03 12.41
N VAL A 386 -0.86 -8.43 13.26
CA VAL A 386 0.13 -7.43 12.86
C VAL A 386 1.50 -7.87 13.32
N TYR A 387 2.45 -7.84 12.38
CA TYR A 387 3.87 -7.98 12.66
C TYR A 387 4.55 -6.62 12.62
N ASN A 388 5.40 -6.35 13.61
CA ASN A 388 6.31 -5.22 13.64
C ASN A 388 5.63 -3.86 13.35
N LEU A 389 4.58 -3.54 14.11
CA LEU A 389 3.92 -2.24 14.07
C LEU A 389 4.85 -1.18 14.68
N ASN A 390 5.17 -0.15 13.91
CA ASN A 390 5.99 0.97 14.35
C ASN A 390 5.21 2.27 14.20
N THR A 391 5.24 3.12 15.23
CA THR A 391 4.50 4.39 15.25
C THR A 391 5.40 5.49 15.80
N ILE A 392 5.26 6.73 15.31
CA ILE A 392 6.06 7.88 15.74
C ILE A 392 5.11 8.99 16.13
N GLY A 393 5.32 9.62 17.29
CA GLY A 393 4.52 10.78 17.72
C GLY A 393 3.08 10.49 18.14
N VAL A 394 2.73 9.22 18.39
CA VAL A 394 1.36 8.80 18.75
C VAL A 394 1.31 8.27 20.18
N LYS A 395 0.23 8.61 20.92
CA LYS A 395 -0.02 8.10 22.27
C LYS A 395 -0.52 6.66 22.27
N GLU A 396 -1.57 6.35 21.51
CA GLU A 396 -2.18 5.02 21.43
C GLU A 396 -1.78 4.35 20.12
N MET A 397 -0.88 3.37 20.20
CA MET A 397 -0.38 2.62 19.04
C MET A 397 -1.47 1.72 18.46
N ILE A 398 -2.17 0.98 19.33
CA ILE A 398 -3.27 0.06 18.97
C ILE A 398 -4.47 0.45 19.82
N ASN A 399 -5.58 0.77 19.15
CA ASN A 399 -6.86 1.07 19.78
C ASN A 399 -7.93 0.09 19.29
N ILE A 400 -8.78 -0.38 20.20
CA ILE A 400 -9.91 -1.26 19.89
C ILE A 400 -11.16 -0.67 20.52
N ASP A 401 -12.19 -0.41 19.72
CA ASP A 401 -13.48 0.15 20.16
C ASP A 401 -13.35 1.40 21.04
N GLY A 402 -12.32 2.21 20.80
CA GLY A 402 -12.03 3.42 21.57
C GLY A 402 -11.12 3.21 22.77
N GLU A 403 -10.74 1.99 23.11
CA GLU A 403 -9.84 1.68 24.23
C GLU A 403 -8.40 1.38 23.76
N ALA A 404 -7.42 1.94 24.45
CA ALA A 404 -6.01 1.73 24.13
C ALA A 404 -5.54 0.35 24.60
N ILE A 405 -5.09 -0.48 23.66
CA ILE A 405 -4.51 -1.80 23.93
C ILE A 405 -2.99 -1.72 24.04
N ALA A 406 -2.36 -0.94 23.17
CA ALA A 406 -0.93 -0.65 23.24
C ALA A 406 -0.72 0.86 23.22
N GLU A 407 -0.10 1.41 24.27
CA GLU A 407 0.35 2.80 24.32
C GLU A 407 1.79 2.90 23.83
N GLY A 408 2.19 4.08 23.33
CA GLY A 408 3.58 4.36 22.99
C GLY A 408 4.49 4.25 24.22
N LYS A 409 3.98 4.65 25.39
CA LYS A 409 4.65 4.45 26.68
C LYS A 409 4.78 2.96 26.98
N GLY A 410 6.00 2.51 27.23
CA GLY A 410 6.32 1.09 27.43
C GLY A 410 6.61 0.32 26.13
N ASN A 411 6.54 0.97 24.97
CA ASN A 411 6.94 0.40 23.67
C ASN A 411 8.05 1.23 22.99
N GLU A 412 8.71 2.13 23.72
CA GLU A 412 9.72 3.03 23.19
C GLU A 412 10.86 2.25 22.55
N ASN A 413 11.22 2.60 21.31
CA ASN A 413 12.38 2.09 20.58
C ASN A 413 13.39 3.23 20.34
N VAL A 414 14.38 3.04 19.45
CA VAL A 414 15.42 4.05 19.16
C VAL A 414 14.82 5.40 18.79
N PHE A 415 13.77 5.37 17.96
CA PHE A 415 13.05 6.55 17.50
C PHE A 415 11.53 6.33 17.45
N PRO A 416 11.00 5.25 16.84
CA PRO A 416 9.58 4.94 16.95
C PRO A 416 9.25 4.28 18.31
N ASN A 417 7.96 4.08 18.56
CA ASN A 417 7.47 3.04 19.45
C ASN A 417 7.16 1.79 18.62
N SER A 418 7.41 0.59 19.16
CA SER A 418 7.34 -0.66 18.39
C SER A 418 6.60 -1.79 19.11
N VAL A 419 5.67 -2.43 18.40
CA VAL A 419 5.01 -3.69 18.81
C VAL A 419 5.43 -4.80 17.84
N ALA A 420 6.06 -5.86 18.35
CA ALA A 420 6.57 -6.93 17.50
C ALA A 420 5.44 -7.82 16.95
N ILE A 421 4.46 -8.15 17.80
CA ILE A 421 3.33 -9.01 17.45
C ILE A 421 2.06 -8.47 18.10
N PHE A 422 1.00 -8.32 17.31
CA PHE A 422 -0.37 -8.21 17.79
C PHE A 422 -1.23 -9.34 17.20
N ARG A 423 -1.99 -10.04 18.04
CA ARG A 423 -2.97 -11.06 17.63
C ARG A 423 -4.36 -10.74 18.17
N SER A 424 -5.36 -10.65 17.28
CA SER A 424 -6.76 -10.51 17.72
C SER A 424 -7.33 -11.77 18.36
N ASP A 425 -6.81 -12.97 18.04
CA ASP A 425 -7.46 -14.24 18.44
C ASP A 425 -6.76 -14.94 19.62
N GLY A 426 -5.97 -14.20 20.40
CA GLY A 426 -5.19 -14.76 21.51
C GLY A 426 -3.91 -15.50 21.08
N ASP A 427 -3.25 -16.15 22.04
CA ASP A 427 -1.91 -16.75 21.85
C ASP A 427 -1.88 -17.91 20.84
N LYS A 428 -3.00 -18.62 20.68
CA LYS A 428 -3.09 -19.82 19.83
C LYS A 428 -3.40 -19.51 18.35
N GLY A 429 -3.63 -18.24 18.00
CA GLY A 429 -4.13 -17.85 16.69
C GLY A 429 -5.56 -18.31 16.44
N TYR A 430 -6.10 -17.98 15.27
CA TYR A 430 -7.45 -18.35 14.84
C TYR A 430 -7.65 -19.87 14.90
N ASP A 431 -8.30 -20.37 15.95
CA ASP A 431 -8.72 -21.76 16.07
C ASP A 431 -9.99 -21.95 15.24
N ARG A 432 -9.86 -22.58 14.06
CA ARG A 432 -11.01 -23.13 13.33
C ARG A 432 -11.52 -24.31 14.13
N GLY A 433 -12.25 -24.04 15.20
CA GLY A 433 -13.18 -25.01 15.72
C GLY A 433 -14.16 -25.35 14.60
N LEU A 434 -13.86 -26.45 13.89
CA LEU A 434 -14.56 -27.07 12.75
C LEU A 434 -14.13 -26.60 11.35
#